data_AF-A0A9D6RLK9-F1
#
_entry.id   AF-A0A9D6RLK9-F1
#
_cell.length_a   1.000
_cell.length_b   1.000
_cell.length_c   1.000
_cell.angle_alpha   90.00
_cell.angle_beta   90.00
_cell.angle_gamma   90.00
#
_symmetry.space_group_name_H-M   'P 1'
#
loop_
_entity.id
_entity.type
_entity.pdbx_description
1 polymer ?
#
loop_
_entity_poly.entity_id
_entity_poly.type
_entity_poly.pdbx_seq_one_letter_code
_entity_poly.pdbx_strand_id
1 'polypeptide(L)'
;MDTSGRVVAEILENFSPGLRADPASLRQRETVTLQGSPETYLVWHKSDTEGGPPGKYLADEQGVPRLLVDPGINGSHRTLPDGTTVTKFDAPKATLMSYIIKGILNHQLPWTLVLLGVMIALVLELAGIPSLAFAVGVYLPLSSSTPIMAGGIVRALVDEGMRRRLQGHELTPEELAAQADSSPGVLMASGYIAGGAIAGIAYAAVAGGMAAVAARMEQASTAINPFFAGPYSDGLSLLPFIALAGLLLLVGSNHRFEDAAPRTG
;
A
#
# COMPACT_ATOMS: atom_id res chain seq x y z
N MET A 1 -15.60 19.62 -2.78
CA MET A 1 -15.20 18.56 -3.74
C MET A 1 -15.70 18.96 -5.12
N ASP A 2 -14.83 18.92 -6.14
CA ASP A 2 -15.30 18.94 -7.54
C ASP A 2 -15.95 17.57 -7.88
N THR A 3 -16.91 17.58 -8.81
CA THR A 3 -17.53 16.41 -9.47
C THR A 3 -16.55 15.32 -9.92
N SER A 4 -15.26 15.62 -10.03
CA SER A 4 -14.19 14.66 -10.36
C SER A 4 -13.55 13.95 -9.15
N GLY A 5 -14.06 14.15 -7.93
CA GLY A 5 -13.50 13.55 -6.71
C GLY A 5 -12.17 14.17 -6.25
N ARG A 6 -11.80 15.35 -6.79
CA ARG A 6 -10.61 16.10 -6.39
C ARG A 6 -10.93 17.05 -5.25
N VAL A 7 -10.05 17.08 -4.24
CA VAL A 7 -10.09 18.08 -3.17
C VAL A 7 -9.36 19.32 -3.67
N VAL A 8 -10.13 20.35 -3.98
CA VAL A 8 -9.60 21.68 -4.25
C VAL A 8 -9.80 22.47 -2.96
N ALA A 9 -8.69 22.82 -2.30
CA ALA A 9 -8.73 23.65 -1.11
C ALA A 9 -8.54 25.12 -1.53
N GLU A 10 -9.46 25.98 -1.11
CA GLU A 10 -9.28 27.43 -1.17
C GLU A 10 -8.09 27.80 -0.27
N ILE A 11 -7.11 28.51 -0.83
CA ILE A 11 -5.92 28.93 -0.11
C ILE A 11 -6.36 29.89 1.00
N LEU A 12 -6.50 29.39 2.23
CA LEU A 12 -6.87 30.17 3.41
C LEU A 12 -5.68 30.52 4.32
N GLU A 13 -4.46 30.10 4.00
CA GLU A 13 -3.25 30.53 4.71
C GLU A 13 -2.29 31.30 3.79
N ASN A 14 -1.96 32.52 4.24
CA ASN A 14 -1.06 33.51 3.64
C ASN A 14 0.20 32.89 3.01
N PHE A 15 0.20 32.66 1.71
CA PHE A 15 1.44 32.58 0.93
C PHE A 15 1.97 33.99 0.68
N SER A 16 3.30 34.13 0.57
CA SER A 16 3.96 35.43 0.42
C SER A 16 3.30 36.27 -0.69
N PRO A 17 2.95 37.54 -0.45
CA PRO A 17 2.20 38.41 -1.37
C PRO A 17 2.90 38.71 -2.72
N GLY A 18 4.07 38.12 -2.97
CA GLY A 18 4.85 38.23 -4.21
C GLY A 18 4.93 36.95 -5.04
N LEU A 19 4.29 35.84 -4.66
CA LEU A 19 4.34 34.61 -5.45
C LEU A 19 3.46 34.75 -6.70
N ARG A 20 4.08 34.97 -7.86
CA ARG A 20 3.40 35.08 -9.16
C ARG A 20 4.05 34.15 -10.16
N ALA A 21 3.23 33.36 -10.84
CA ALA A 21 3.65 32.60 -11.99
C ALA A 21 3.61 33.50 -13.24
N ASP A 22 4.54 33.30 -14.19
CA ASP A 22 4.48 33.99 -15.47
C ASP A 22 3.33 33.41 -16.32
N PRO A 23 2.23 34.16 -16.58
CA PRO A 23 1.06 33.65 -17.27
C PRO A 23 1.35 33.23 -18.72
N ALA A 24 2.44 33.71 -19.34
CA ALA A 24 2.84 33.30 -20.69
C ALA A 24 3.43 31.87 -20.73
N SER A 25 3.94 31.38 -19.60
CA SER A 25 4.47 30.02 -19.45
C SER A 25 3.39 28.96 -19.18
N LEU A 26 2.19 29.39 -18.76
CA LEU A 26 1.09 28.53 -18.34
C LEU A 26 0.15 28.23 -19.50
N ARG A 27 0.33 27.07 -20.14
CA ARG A 27 -0.49 26.66 -21.32
C ARG A 27 -1.70 25.81 -20.98
N GLN A 28 -1.73 25.21 -19.80
CA GLN A 28 -2.77 24.29 -19.39
C GLN A 28 -3.83 25.04 -18.58
N ARG A 29 -5.10 24.89 -18.98
CA ARG A 29 -6.26 25.47 -18.29
C ARG A 29 -7.10 24.35 -17.69
N GLU A 30 -7.62 24.56 -16.49
CA GLU A 30 -8.50 23.63 -15.82
C GLU A 30 -9.71 24.39 -15.26
N THR A 31 -10.90 23.93 -15.61
CA THR A 31 -12.15 24.46 -15.06
C THR A 31 -12.48 23.69 -13.81
N VAL A 32 -12.62 24.41 -12.70
CA VAL A 32 -13.00 23.86 -11.40
C VAL A 32 -14.33 24.48 -11.00
N THR A 33 -15.26 23.63 -10.57
CA THR A 33 -16.53 24.10 -10.03
C THR A 33 -16.38 24.34 -8.53
N LEU A 34 -16.40 25.61 -8.12
CA LEU A 34 -16.38 26.03 -6.72
C LEU A 34 -17.76 26.59 -6.37
N GLN A 35 -18.36 26.12 -5.27
CA GLN A 35 -19.67 26.57 -4.79
C GLN A 35 -20.78 26.62 -5.86
N GLY A 36 -20.73 25.73 -6.87
CA GLY A 36 -21.72 25.65 -7.95
C GLY A 36 -21.45 26.52 -9.19
N SER A 37 -20.37 27.31 -9.20
CA SER A 37 -19.94 28.11 -10.36
C SER A 37 -18.69 27.52 -11.01
N PRO A 38 -18.70 27.21 -12.32
CA PRO A 38 -17.51 26.77 -13.03
C PRO A 38 -16.57 27.94 -13.29
N GLU A 39 -15.40 27.95 -12.65
CA GLU A 39 -14.35 28.94 -12.85
C GLU A 39 -13.13 28.30 -13.53
N THR A 40 -12.54 28.99 -14.51
CA THR A 40 -11.38 28.47 -15.26
C THR A 40 -10.10 29.10 -14.75
N TYR A 41 -9.13 28.25 -14.42
CA TYR A 41 -7.84 28.65 -13.87
C TYR A 41 -6.69 28.14 -14.73
N LEU A 42 -5.55 28.83 -14.67
CA LEU A 42 -4.29 28.40 -15.25
C LEU A 42 -3.60 27.40 -14.31
N VAL A 43 -3.19 26.26 -14.85
CA VAL A 43 -2.51 25.21 -14.08
C VAL A 43 -1.03 25.54 -13.99
N TRP A 44 -0.54 25.69 -12.76
CA TRP A 44 0.88 25.89 -12.47
C TRP A 44 1.43 24.71 -11.67
N HIS A 45 2.43 24.03 -12.23
CA HIS A 45 3.19 22.98 -11.54
C HIS A 45 4.46 23.60 -10.95
N LYS A 46 4.43 23.89 -9.66
CA LYS A 46 5.56 24.46 -8.93
C LYS A 46 6.48 23.35 -8.45
N SER A 47 7.72 23.33 -8.93
CA SER A 47 8.74 22.33 -8.57
C SER A 47 9.70 22.81 -7.48
N ASP A 48 9.76 24.12 -7.25
CA ASP A 48 10.60 24.80 -6.27
C ASP A 48 9.89 24.97 -4.92
N THR A 49 10.65 25.30 -3.87
CA THR A 49 10.16 25.51 -2.50
C THR A 49 10.05 26.99 -2.11
N GLU A 50 10.39 27.92 -3.01
CA GLU A 50 10.41 29.35 -2.70
C GLU A 50 8.99 29.93 -2.62
N GLY A 51 8.64 30.60 -1.53
CA GLY A 51 7.34 31.25 -1.36
C GLY A 51 6.12 30.31 -1.17
N GLY A 52 6.32 28.99 -1.14
CA GLY A 52 5.28 27.99 -0.91
C GLY A 52 5.73 26.56 -1.26
N PRO A 53 5.04 25.52 -0.75
CA PRO A 53 5.40 24.12 -1.00
C PRO A 53 5.29 23.74 -2.49
N PRO A 54 6.13 22.82 -2.99
CA PRO A 54 6.01 22.34 -4.36
C PRO A 54 4.70 21.57 -4.54
N GLY A 55 4.00 21.83 -5.62
CA GLY A 55 2.64 21.33 -5.81
C GLY A 55 1.97 21.87 -7.05
N LYS A 56 0.72 21.43 -7.26
CA LYS A 56 -0.12 21.92 -8.35
C LYS A 56 -0.98 23.07 -7.81
N TYR A 57 -0.76 24.25 -8.36
CA TYR A 57 -1.52 25.46 -8.06
C TYR A 57 -2.43 25.79 -9.25
N LEU A 58 -3.60 26.35 -8.94
CA LEU A 58 -4.48 26.97 -9.92
C LEU A 58 -4.38 28.47 -9.73
N ALA A 59 -3.85 29.15 -10.74
CA ALA A 59 -3.66 30.58 -10.78
C ALA A 59 -4.75 31.25 -11.61
N ASP A 60 -5.09 32.49 -11.27
CA ASP A 60 -5.96 33.33 -12.09
C ASP A 60 -5.24 33.78 -13.39
N GLU A 61 -5.96 34.50 -14.27
CA GLU A 61 -5.41 35.00 -15.54
C GLU A 61 -4.23 35.97 -15.36
N GLN A 62 -4.04 36.50 -14.14
CA GLN A 62 -2.96 37.41 -13.77
C GLN A 62 -1.74 36.65 -13.22
N GLY A 63 -1.81 35.32 -13.14
CA GLY A 63 -0.74 34.46 -12.64
C GLY A 63 -0.66 34.40 -11.11
N VAL A 64 -1.69 34.85 -10.39
CA VAL A 64 -1.75 34.79 -8.92
C VAL A 64 -2.36 33.45 -8.49
N PRO A 65 -1.67 32.64 -7.67
CA PRO A 65 -2.19 31.36 -7.20
C PRO A 65 -3.39 31.57 -6.26
N ARG A 66 -4.55 31.00 -6.63
CA ARG A 66 -5.82 31.08 -5.89
C ARG A 66 -6.17 29.77 -5.18
N LEU A 67 -5.85 28.63 -5.78
CA LEU A 67 -6.19 27.31 -5.24
C LEU A 67 -4.96 26.40 -5.23
N LEU A 68 -4.84 25.61 -4.16
CA LEU A 68 -3.88 24.50 -4.10
C LEU A 68 -4.64 23.21 -4.37
N VAL A 69 -4.21 22.47 -5.39
CA VAL A 69 -4.77 21.15 -5.70
C VAL A 69 -3.99 20.12 -4.89
N ASP A 70 -4.62 19.63 -3.84
CA ASP A 70 -4.03 18.63 -2.96
C ASP A 70 -4.35 17.22 -3.46
N PRO A 71 -3.35 16.38 -3.79
CA PRO A 71 -3.59 15.06 -4.37
C PRO A 71 -4.26 14.10 -3.37
N GLY A 72 -5.06 13.17 -3.90
CA GLY A 72 -5.67 12.10 -3.10
C GLY A 72 -4.67 11.06 -2.57
N ILE A 73 -3.50 10.94 -3.21
CA ILE A 73 -2.38 10.10 -2.77
C ILE A 73 -1.27 11.01 -2.21
N ASN A 74 -0.79 10.74 -0.99
CA ASN A 74 0.25 11.52 -0.27
C ASN A 74 -0.08 13.02 -0.06
N GLY A 75 -1.35 13.41 -0.03
CA GLY A 75 -1.74 14.80 0.20
C GLY A 75 -1.68 15.24 1.67
N SER A 76 -1.50 16.54 1.94
CA SER A 76 -1.26 17.08 3.30
C SER A 76 -2.53 17.51 4.06
N HIS A 77 -3.55 18.03 3.37
CA HIS A 77 -4.78 18.53 4.00
C HIS A 77 -5.88 17.46 4.07
N ARG A 78 -5.99 16.78 5.22
CA ARG A 78 -7.02 15.73 5.45
C ARG A 78 -8.41 16.30 5.77
N THR A 79 -8.48 17.59 6.10
CA THR A 79 -9.71 18.31 6.42
C THR A 79 -9.88 19.49 5.48
N LEU A 80 -11.07 19.62 4.90
CA LEU A 80 -11.45 20.80 4.13
C LEU A 80 -11.82 21.97 5.06
N PRO A 81 -11.81 23.21 4.56
CA PRO A 81 -12.28 24.39 5.31
C PRO A 81 -13.75 24.31 5.75
N ASP A 82 -14.55 23.46 5.10
CA ASP A 82 -15.95 23.17 5.45
C ASP A 82 -16.10 22.13 6.59
N GLY A 83 -14.99 21.65 7.15
CA GLY A 83 -14.96 20.65 8.22
C GLY A 83 -15.13 19.21 7.75
N THR A 84 -15.30 18.96 6.45
CA THR A 84 -15.40 17.59 5.91
C THR A 84 -14.03 16.92 5.86
N THR A 85 -13.95 15.67 6.32
CA THR A 85 -12.74 14.85 6.26
C THR A 85 -12.67 14.13 4.93
N VAL A 86 -11.52 14.20 4.25
CA VAL A 86 -11.28 13.45 3.02
C VAL A 86 -10.27 12.35 3.24
N THR A 87 -10.66 11.14 2.85
CA THR A 87 -9.80 9.97 2.87
C THR A 87 -8.66 10.15 1.88
N LYS A 88 -7.44 10.12 2.40
CA LYS A 88 -6.22 10.13 1.61
C LYS A 88 -5.50 8.81 1.75
N PHE A 89 -4.79 8.45 0.69
CA PHE A 89 -4.01 7.22 0.66
C PHE A 89 -2.53 7.57 0.72
N ASP A 90 -1.82 6.97 1.66
CA ASP A 90 -0.38 7.12 1.77
C ASP A 90 0.29 6.07 0.87
N ALA A 91 1.24 6.51 0.03
CA ALA A 91 2.02 5.65 -0.85
C ALA A 91 3.50 5.71 -0.46
N PRO A 92 3.90 5.13 0.68
CA PRO A 92 5.23 5.30 1.26
C PRO A 92 6.35 4.77 0.36
N LYS A 93 6.10 3.69 -0.41
CA LYS A 93 7.06 3.15 -1.39
C LYS A 93 7.33 4.15 -2.53
N ALA A 94 6.28 4.80 -3.03
CA ALA A 94 6.40 5.81 -4.08
C ALA A 94 7.10 7.07 -3.58
N THR A 95 6.79 7.51 -2.35
CA THR A 95 7.45 8.65 -1.71
C THR A 95 8.95 8.42 -1.56
N LEU A 96 9.36 7.25 -1.06
CA LEU A 96 10.78 6.90 -0.93
C LEU A 96 11.50 6.90 -2.29
N MET A 97 10.91 6.26 -3.30
CA MET A 97 11.48 6.27 -4.66
C MET A 97 11.62 7.69 -5.22
N SER A 98 10.65 8.56 -4.95
CA SER A 98 10.72 9.97 -5.36
C SER A 98 11.90 10.71 -4.72
N TYR A 99 12.20 10.44 -3.44
CA TYR A 99 13.35 11.04 -2.75
C TYR A 99 14.68 10.53 -3.32
N ILE A 100 14.78 9.24 -3.63
CA ILE A 100 15.96 8.66 -4.25
C ILE A 100 16.21 9.31 -5.62
N ILE A 101 15.19 9.37 -6.47
CA ILE A 101 15.31 9.96 -7.82
C ILE A 101 15.69 11.45 -7.73
N LYS A 102 15.01 12.24 -6.89
CA LYS A 102 15.33 13.66 -6.69
C LYS A 102 16.74 13.85 -6.13
N GLY A 103 17.15 13.00 -5.18
CA GLY A 103 18.49 13.03 -4.59
C GLY A 103 19.59 12.72 -5.62
N ILE A 104 19.35 11.76 -6.51
CA ILE A 104 20.29 11.42 -7.60
C ILE A 104 20.35 12.55 -8.63
N LEU A 105 19.19 13.02 -9.10
CA LEU A 105 19.11 14.02 -10.18
C LEU A 105 19.66 15.39 -9.74
N ASN A 106 19.42 15.78 -8.48
CA ASN A 106 19.91 17.04 -7.93
C ASN A 106 21.29 16.91 -7.28
N HIS A 107 21.92 15.72 -7.31
CA HIS A 107 23.18 15.42 -6.61
C HIS A 107 23.17 15.72 -5.10
N GLN A 108 22.00 15.76 -4.47
CA GLN A 108 21.79 16.05 -3.04
C GLN A 108 21.43 14.80 -2.23
N LEU A 109 21.86 13.61 -2.68
CA LEU A 109 21.60 12.39 -1.94
C LEU A 109 22.40 12.40 -0.61
N PRO A 110 21.78 12.08 0.54
CA PRO A 110 22.48 12.04 1.82
C PRO A 110 23.41 10.81 1.88
N TRP A 111 24.59 10.92 1.28
CA TRP A 111 25.58 9.84 1.16
C TRP A 111 26.00 9.22 2.50
N THR A 112 26.01 10.01 3.58
CA THR A 112 26.23 9.50 4.94
C THR A 112 25.21 8.43 5.33
N LEU A 113 23.92 8.65 5.03
CA LEU A 113 22.86 7.68 5.34
C LEU A 113 22.94 6.43 4.44
N VAL A 114 23.34 6.61 3.17
CA VAL A 114 23.52 5.49 2.24
C VAL A 114 24.68 4.60 2.69
N LEU A 115 25.84 5.18 2.99
CA LEU A 115 27.02 4.44 3.46
C LEU A 115 26.75 3.77 4.81
N LEU A 116 26.00 4.42 5.71
CA LEU A 116 25.54 3.79 6.95
C LEU A 116 24.70 2.53 6.67
N GLY A 117 23.77 2.61 5.72
CA GLY A 117 22.98 1.45 5.29
C GLY A 117 23.83 0.31 4.74
N VAL A 118 24.84 0.62 3.92
CA VAL A 118 25.81 -0.38 3.40
C VAL A 118 26.58 -1.04 4.53
N MET A 119 27.06 -0.26 5.51
CA MET A 119 27.77 -0.80 6.68
C MET A 119 26.87 -1.72 7.52
N ILE A 120 25.61 -1.35 7.74
CA ILE A 120 24.65 -2.20 8.46
C ILE A 120 24.41 -3.51 7.68
N ALA A 121 24.21 -3.43 6.36
CA ALA A 121 24.04 -4.61 5.52
C ALA A 121 25.25 -5.56 5.60
N LEU A 122 26.47 -5.02 5.55
CA LEU A 122 27.71 -5.81 5.69
C LEU A 122 27.79 -6.48 7.07
N VAL A 123 27.49 -5.76 8.14
CA VAL A 123 27.49 -6.33 9.51
C VAL A 123 26.46 -7.45 9.65
N LEU A 124 25.26 -7.29 9.07
CA LEU A 124 24.23 -8.31 9.08
C LEU A 124 24.64 -9.56 8.28
N GLU A 125 25.23 -9.37 7.10
CA GLU A 125 25.72 -10.45 6.27
C GLU A 125 26.83 -11.25 6.96
N LEU A 126 27.76 -10.56 7.63
CA LEU A 126 28.81 -11.19 8.46
C LEU A 126 28.24 -11.91 9.69
N ALA A 127 27.10 -11.45 10.22
CA ALA A 127 26.37 -12.12 11.30
C ALA A 127 25.52 -13.31 10.81
N GLY A 128 25.49 -13.59 9.51
CA GLY A 128 24.65 -14.64 8.91
C GLY A 128 23.15 -14.31 8.90
N ILE A 129 22.78 -13.04 9.10
CA ILE A 129 21.39 -12.57 9.05
C ILE A 129 21.14 -12.03 7.63
N PRO A 130 20.14 -12.54 6.89
CA PRO A 130 19.81 -12.02 5.56
C PRO A 130 19.44 -10.53 5.63
N SER A 131 20.34 -9.68 5.14
CA SER A 131 20.22 -8.22 5.21
C SER A 131 18.95 -7.69 4.52
N LEU A 132 18.52 -8.34 3.44
CA LEU A 132 17.30 -8.01 2.70
C LEU A 132 16.03 -8.24 3.54
N ALA A 133 15.92 -9.39 4.22
CA ALA A 133 14.77 -9.71 5.06
C ALA A 133 14.67 -8.75 6.25
N PHE A 134 15.81 -8.42 6.86
CA PHE A 134 15.90 -7.44 7.94
C PHE A 134 15.43 -6.04 7.50
N ALA A 135 15.94 -5.54 6.36
CA ALA A 135 15.58 -4.22 5.85
C ALA A 135 14.08 -4.11 5.55
N VAL A 136 13.48 -5.14 4.95
CA VAL A 136 12.03 -5.19 4.70
C VAL A 136 11.24 -5.21 6.01
N GLY A 137 11.71 -5.95 7.02
CA GLY A 137 11.08 -6.03 8.33
C GLY A 137 11.04 -4.68 9.06
N VAL A 138 12.13 -3.91 9.04
CA VAL A 138 12.22 -2.58 9.67
C VAL A 138 11.38 -1.54 8.91
N TYR A 139 11.16 -1.73 7.62
CA TYR A 139 10.39 -0.80 6.79
C TYR A 139 8.86 -0.90 6.99
N LEU A 140 8.36 -2.06 7.43
CA LEU A 140 6.91 -2.32 7.52
C LEU A 140 6.35 -2.03 8.93
N PRO A 141 5.16 -1.42 9.04
CA PRO A 141 4.47 -1.28 10.32
C PRO A 141 4.24 -2.65 10.96
N LEU A 142 4.30 -2.71 12.30
CA LEU A 142 4.12 -3.95 13.06
C LEU A 142 2.77 -4.64 12.74
N SER A 143 1.72 -3.85 12.51
CA SER A 143 0.39 -4.34 12.11
C SER A 143 0.39 -5.08 10.76
N SER A 144 1.31 -4.73 9.85
CA SER A 144 1.45 -5.40 8.55
C SER A 144 2.51 -6.51 8.56
N SER A 145 3.54 -6.42 9.41
CA SER A 145 4.60 -7.43 9.49
C SER A 145 4.21 -8.66 10.31
N THR A 146 3.34 -8.51 11.31
CA THR A 146 2.81 -9.62 12.13
C THR A 146 2.10 -10.72 11.33
N PRO A 147 1.16 -10.45 10.40
CA PRO A 147 0.56 -11.51 9.59
C PRO A 147 1.56 -12.14 8.62
N ILE A 148 2.54 -11.38 8.12
CA ILE A 148 3.63 -11.91 7.27
C ILE A 148 4.49 -12.89 8.08
N MET A 149 4.84 -12.53 9.31
CA MET A 149 5.59 -13.38 10.23
C MET A 149 4.81 -14.66 10.55
N ALA A 150 3.50 -14.56 10.82
CA ALA A 150 2.66 -15.72 11.05
C ALA A 150 2.63 -16.67 9.83
N GLY A 151 2.54 -16.13 8.61
CA GLY A 151 2.69 -16.91 7.38
C GLY A 151 4.06 -17.59 7.25
N GLY A 152 5.14 -16.91 7.65
CA GLY A 152 6.48 -17.49 7.72
C GLY A 152 6.60 -18.63 8.74
N ILE A 153 5.95 -18.52 9.89
CA ILE A 153 5.87 -19.60 10.89
C ILE A 153 5.11 -20.80 10.30
N VAL A 154 3.99 -20.57 9.62
CA VAL A 154 3.23 -21.62 8.93
C VAL A 154 4.12 -22.35 7.91
N ARG A 155 4.86 -21.60 7.09
CA ARG A 155 5.82 -22.17 6.13
C ARG A 155 6.90 -22.99 6.83
N ALA A 156 7.50 -22.47 7.90
CA ALA A 156 8.54 -23.18 8.66
C ALA A 156 8.01 -24.50 9.25
N LEU A 157 6.77 -24.53 9.75
CA LEU A 157 6.14 -25.74 10.27
C LEU A 157 5.87 -26.77 9.15
N VAL A 158 5.45 -26.33 7.97
CA VAL A 158 5.26 -27.20 6.80
C VAL A 158 6.59 -27.78 6.34
N ASP A 159 7.62 -26.94 6.21
CA ASP A 159 8.95 -27.35 5.74
C ASP A 159 9.63 -28.31 6.72
N GLU A 160 9.48 -28.09 8.03
CA GLU A 160 9.95 -29.00 9.07
C GLU A 160 9.22 -30.36 9.02
N GLY A 161 7.89 -30.35 8.84
CA GLY A 161 7.11 -31.57 8.65
C GLY A 161 7.51 -32.36 7.41
N MET A 162 7.81 -31.65 6.32
CA MET A 162 8.28 -32.23 5.06
C MET A 162 9.67 -32.84 5.22
N ARG A 163 10.62 -32.11 5.82
CA ARG A 163 11.98 -32.58 6.13
C ARG A 163 11.96 -33.90 6.89
N ARG A 164 11.11 -34.02 7.93
CA ARG A 164 10.99 -35.25 8.74
C ARG A 164 10.50 -36.46 7.94
N ARG A 165 9.61 -36.26 6.96
CA ARG A 165 9.08 -37.35 6.12
C ARG A 165 10.06 -37.77 5.04
N LEU A 166 10.85 -36.83 4.54
CA LEU A 166 11.83 -37.04 3.47
C LEU A 166 13.20 -37.50 3.99
N GLN A 167 13.37 -37.75 5.30
CA GLN A 167 14.63 -38.25 5.88
C GLN A 167 15.11 -39.59 5.27
N GLY A 168 14.23 -40.33 4.57
CA GLY A 168 14.59 -41.54 3.83
C GLY A 168 14.99 -41.34 2.37
N HIS A 169 14.89 -40.11 1.83
CA HIS A 169 15.31 -39.76 0.48
C HIS A 169 16.56 -38.88 0.58
N GLU A 170 17.66 -39.27 -0.06
CA GLU A 170 18.88 -38.44 -0.16
C GLU A 170 18.65 -37.28 -1.13
N LEU A 171 17.75 -36.37 -0.79
CA LEU A 171 17.52 -35.15 -1.55
C LEU A 171 18.58 -34.12 -1.18
N THR A 172 19.16 -33.49 -2.19
CA THR A 172 20.03 -32.33 -1.97
C THR A 172 19.21 -31.17 -1.37
N PRO A 173 19.84 -30.24 -0.64
CA PRO A 173 19.17 -29.07 -0.09
C PRO A 173 18.42 -28.23 -1.15
N GLU A 174 18.94 -28.21 -2.38
CA GLU A 174 18.36 -27.49 -3.52
C GLU A 174 17.10 -28.17 -4.06
N GLU A 175 17.11 -29.50 -4.18
CA GLU A 175 15.94 -30.28 -4.61
C GLU A 175 14.81 -30.19 -3.58
N LEU A 176 15.15 -30.21 -2.29
CA LEU A 176 14.18 -30.04 -1.21
C LEU A 176 13.53 -28.64 -1.26
N ALA A 177 14.31 -27.59 -1.53
CA ALA A 177 13.80 -26.23 -1.67
C ALA A 177 12.87 -26.11 -2.89
N ALA A 178 13.26 -26.66 -4.04
CA ALA A 178 12.45 -26.65 -5.25
C ALA A 178 11.11 -27.40 -5.08
N GLN A 179 11.13 -28.52 -4.35
CA GLN A 179 9.93 -29.29 -4.03
C GLN A 179 9.03 -28.55 -3.05
N ALA A 180 9.60 -27.87 -2.05
CA ALA A 180 8.85 -27.03 -1.12
C ALA A 180 8.20 -25.82 -1.83
N ASP A 181 8.88 -25.22 -2.81
CA ASP A 181 8.36 -24.11 -3.61
C ASP A 181 7.25 -24.54 -4.58
N SER A 182 7.24 -25.81 -4.97
CA SER A 182 6.16 -26.41 -5.78
C SER A 182 5.05 -27.05 -4.93
N SER A 183 5.05 -26.83 -3.61
CA SER A 183 4.09 -27.48 -2.72
C SER A 183 2.65 -26.98 -2.93
N PRO A 184 1.64 -27.84 -2.68
CA PRO A 184 0.22 -27.46 -2.72
C PRO A 184 -0.10 -26.24 -1.83
N GLY A 185 0.63 -26.07 -0.72
CA GLY A 185 0.50 -24.92 0.16
C GLY A 185 0.90 -23.59 -0.51
N VAL A 186 1.95 -23.58 -1.34
CA VAL A 186 2.37 -22.39 -2.09
C VAL A 186 1.38 -22.04 -3.19
N LEU A 187 0.89 -23.05 -3.93
CA LEU A 187 -0.17 -22.86 -4.93
C LEU A 187 -1.44 -22.28 -4.29
N MET A 188 -1.83 -22.80 -3.14
CA MET A 188 -2.99 -22.30 -2.41
C MET A 188 -2.81 -20.87 -1.90
N ALA A 189 -1.63 -20.56 -1.34
CA ALA A 189 -1.30 -19.21 -0.88
C ALA A 189 -1.33 -18.19 -2.03
N SER A 190 -0.81 -18.55 -3.21
CA SER A 190 -0.90 -17.67 -4.39
C SER A 190 -2.34 -17.47 -4.86
N GLY A 191 -3.18 -18.51 -4.79
CA GLY A 191 -4.62 -18.41 -5.01
C GLY A 191 -5.32 -17.47 -4.04
N TYR A 192 -4.93 -17.45 -2.76
CA TYR A 192 -5.44 -16.52 -1.76
C TYR A 192 -5.04 -15.07 -2.02
N ILE A 193 -3.81 -14.83 -2.48
CA ILE A 193 -3.36 -13.49 -2.88
C ILE A 193 -4.22 -12.97 -4.04
N ALA A 194 -4.41 -13.80 -5.09
CA ALA A 194 -5.23 -13.44 -6.23
C ALA A 194 -6.71 -13.24 -5.86
N GLY A 195 -7.28 -14.15 -5.08
CA GLY A 195 -8.67 -14.06 -4.62
C GLY A 195 -8.92 -12.83 -3.75
N GLY A 196 -7.99 -12.49 -2.86
CA GLY A 196 -8.05 -11.28 -2.03
C GLY A 196 -8.05 -10.00 -2.87
N ALA A 197 -7.23 -9.94 -3.93
CA ALA A 197 -7.22 -8.80 -4.84
C ALA A 197 -8.55 -8.63 -5.59
N ILE A 198 -9.12 -9.73 -6.10
CA ILE A 198 -10.42 -9.71 -6.80
C ILE A 198 -11.54 -9.32 -5.84
N ALA A 199 -11.56 -9.87 -4.61
CA ALA A 199 -12.53 -9.52 -3.58
C ALA A 199 -12.44 -8.03 -3.19
N GLY A 200 -11.21 -7.48 -3.09
CA GLY A 200 -10.98 -6.07 -2.84
C GLY A 200 -11.54 -5.16 -3.95
N ILE A 201 -11.35 -5.54 -5.22
CA ILE A 201 -11.92 -4.81 -6.37
C ILE A 201 -13.46 -4.87 -6.32
N ALA A 202 -14.03 -6.04 -6.06
CA ALA A 202 -15.47 -6.22 -5.94
C ALA A 202 -16.05 -5.36 -4.80
N TYR A 203 -15.39 -5.35 -3.63
CA TYR A 203 -15.77 -4.50 -2.51
C TYR A 203 -15.71 -3.01 -2.87
N ALA A 204 -14.62 -2.56 -3.50
CA ALA A 204 -14.48 -1.16 -3.92
C ALA A 204 -15.58 -0.75 -4.94
N ALA A 205 -15.95 -1.65 -5.85
CA ALA A 205 -17.03 -1.40 -6.81
C ALA A 205 -18.39 -1.24 -6.11
N VAL A 206 -18.70 -2.08 -5.12
CA VAL A 206 -19.95 -1.97 -4.34
C VAL A 206 -19.94 -0.71 -3.46
N ALA A 207 -18.84 -0.43 -2.77
CA ALA A 207 -18.71 0.74 -1.92
C ALA A 207 -18.80 2.06 -2.72
N GLY A 208 -18.19 2.11 -3.91
CA GLY A 208 -18.22 3.29 -4.78
C GLY A 208 -19.52 3.45 -5.58
N GLY A 209 -20.04 2.36 -6.16
CA GLY A 209 -21.21 2.41 -7.05
C GLY A 209 -22.56 2.28 -6.34
N MET A 210 -22.60 1.67 -5.15
CA MET A 210 -23.81 1.41 -4.38
C MET A 210 -23.64 1.84 -2.92
N ALA A 211 -23.08 3.04 -2.70
CA ALA A 211 -22.77 3.56 -1.37
C ALA A 211 -23.96 3.48 -0.39
N ALA A 212 -25.19 3.71 -0.85
CA ALA A 212 -26.39 3.58 -0.02
C ALA A 212 -26.70 2.13 0.40
N VAL A 213 -26.38 1.14 -0.45
CA VAL A 213 -26.54 -0.28 -0.12
C VAL A 213 -25.41 -0.75 0.78
N ALA A 214 -24.17 -0.29 0.53
CA ALA A 214 -23.04 -0.54 1.41
C ALA A 214 -23.32 -0.02 2.82
N ALA A 215 -23.79 1.23 2.95
CA ALA A 215 -24.15 1.82 4.23
C ALA A 215 -25.29 1.06 4.95
N ARG A 216 -26.29 0.57 4.21
CA ARG A 216 -27.36 -0.26 4.78
C ARG A 216 -26.87 -1.63 5.24
N MET A 217 -25.98 -2.28 4.48
CA MET A 217 -25.36 -3.54 4.88
C MET A 217 -24.49 -3.35 6.13
N GLU A 218 -23.75 -2.25 6.21
CA GLU A 218 -22.88 -1.94 7.33
C GLU A 218 -23.70 -1.63 8.60
N GLN A 219 -24.79 -0.87 8.49
CA GLN A 219 -25.75 -0.64 9.59
C GLN A 219 -26.45 -1.92 10.06
N ALA A 220 -26.86 -2.79 9.13
CA ALA A 220 -27.45 -4.08 9.49
C ALA A 220 -26.45 -4.99 10.18
N SER A 221 -25.21 -5.03 9.70
CA SER A 221 -24.14 -5.87 10.25
C SER A 221 -23.70 -5.41 11.63
N THR A 222 -23.59 -4.09 11.85
CA THR A 222 -23.33 -3.50 13.18
C THR A 222 -24.46 -3.74 14.18
N ALA A 223 -25.72 -3.73 13.74
CA ALA A 223 -26.86 -4.00 14.62
C ALA A 223 -27.00 -5.48 15.02
N ILE A 224 -26.61 -6.40 14.14
CA ILE A 224 -26.77 -7.85 14.36
C ILE A 224 -25.55 -8.46 15.07
N ASN A 225 -24.35 -7.92 14.83
CA ASN A 225 -23.11 -8.50 15.33
C ASN A 225 -22.32 -7.51 16.21
N PRO A 226 -22.29 -7.73 17.54
CA PRO A 226 -21.51 -6.91 18.48
C PRO A 226 -20.00 -6.91 18.22
N PHE A 227 -19.50 -7.86 17.43
CA PHE A 227 -18.09 -7.98 17.04
C PHE A 227 -17.80 -7.38 15.66
N PHE A 228 -18.80 -6.82 14.97
CA PHE A 228 -18.59 -6.20 13.66
C PHE A 228 -18.07 -4.75 13.77
N ALA A 229 -18.47 -4.02 14.83
CA ALA A 229 -17.89 -2.72 15.16
C ALA A 229 -17.67 -2.57 16.66
N GLY A 230 -16.56 -1.96 17.07
CA GLY A 230 -16.23 -1.67 18.47
C GLY A 230 -14.83 -2.15 18.88
N PRO A 231 -14.48 -2.07 20.17
CA PRO A 231 -13.13 -2.38 20.67
C PRO A 231 -12.67 -3.84 20.47
N TYR A 232 -13.62 -4.75 20.22
CA TYR A 232 -13.38 -6.19 20.02
C TYR A 232 -13.53 -6.62 18.55
N SER A 233 -13.64 -5.68 17.60
CA SER A 233 -13.79 -5.99 16.17
C SER A 233 -12.63 -6.81 15.61
N ASP A 234 -11.43 -6.60 16.16
CA ASP A 234 -10.22 -7.31 15.76
C ASP A 234 -10.26 -8.80 16.13
N GLY A 235 -11.08 -9.19 17.11
CA GLY A 235 -11.27 -10.59 17.47
C GLY A 235 -12.00 -11.38 16.39
N LEU A 236 -12.97 -10.76 15.71
CA LEU A 236 -13.73 -11.42 14.65
C LEU A 236 -12.89 -11.64 13.39
N SER A 237 -11.97 -10.72 13.08
CA SER A 237 -11.06 -10.84 11.93
C SER A 237 -9.93 -11.86 12.17
N LEU A 238 -9.61 -12.15 13.44
CA LEU A 238 -8.67 -13.20 13.84
C LEU A 238 -9.16 -14.61 13.53
N LEU A 239 -10.47 -14.86 13.59
CA LEU A 239 -11.06 -16.17 13.27
C LEU A 239 -10.82 -16.61 11.82
N PRO A 240 -11.17 -15.84 10.78
CA PRO A 240 -10.88 -16.22 9.40
C PRO A 240 -9.37 -16.28 9.16
N PHE A 241 -8.57 -15.42 9.80
CA PHE A 241 -7.11 -15.47 9.69
C PHE A 241 -6.55 -16.81 10.22
N ILE A 242 -6.94 -17.23 11.42
CA ILE A 242 -6.53 -18.52 12.00
C ILE A 242 -7.06 -19.68 11.16
N ALA A 243 -8.30 -19.59 10.65
CA ALA A 243 -8.88 -20.61 9.79
C ALA A 243 -8.07 -20.78 8.50
N LEU A 244 -7.72 -19.69 7.82
CA LEU A 244 -6.89 -19.72 6.60
C LEU A 244 -5.47 -20.23 6.90
N ALA A 245 -4.86 -19.80 7.99
CA ALA A 245 -3.55 -20.28 8.42
C ALA A 245 -3.55 -21.78 8.75
N GLY A 246 -4.57 -22.25 9.47
CA GLY A 246 -4.77 -23.67 9.79
C GLY A 246 -5.04 -24.51 8.54
N LEU A 247 -5.78 -23.97 7.58
CA LEU A 247 -6.04 -24.64 6.32
C LEU A 247 -4.76 -24.73 5.46
N LEU A 248 -3.95 -23.67 5.41
CA LEU A 248 -2.63 -23.71 4.75
C LEU A 248 -1.70 -24.74 5.41
N LEU A 249 -1.69 -24.82 6.75
CA LEU A 249 -0.93 -25.86 7.47
C LEU A 249 -1.41 -27.27 7.09
N LEU A 250 -2.73 -27.48 7.00
CA LEU A 250 -3.32 -28.76 6.65
C LEU A 250 -2.99 -29.15 5.21
N VAL A 251 -3.15 -28.23 4.26
CA VAL A 251 -2.88 -28.48 2.84
C VAL A 251 -1.39 -28.64 2.57
N GLY A 252 -0.54 -27.83 3.20
CA GLY A 252 0.91 -27.95 3.08
C GLY A 252 1.46 -29.23 3.70
N SER A 253 0.83 -29.76 4.76
CA SER A 253 1.27 -31.00 5.43
C SER A 253 0.68 -32.29 4.85
N ASN A 254 -0.41 -32.23 4.10
CA ASN A 254 -1.04 -33.37 3.45
C ASN A 254 -0.74 -33.42 1.94
N HIS A 255 0.46 -33.88 1.58
CA HIS A 255 0.69 -34.45 0.25
C HIS A 255 -0.02 -35.82 0.18
N ARG A 256 -1.30 -35.81 -0.23
CA ARG A 256 -2.03 -37.03 -0.65
C ARG A 256 -2.56 -36.96 -2.08
N PHE A 257 -2.04 -36.04 -2.88
CA PHE A 257 -2.38 -35.93 -4.29
C PHE A 257 -1.09 -36.07 -5.11
N GLU A 258 -0.69 -37.33 -5.35
CA GLU A 258 -0.13 -37.88 -6.60
C GLU A 258 0.53 -39.25 -6.35
N ASP A 259 -0.27 -40.23 -5.91
CA ASP A 259 -0.01 -41.67 -6.14
C ASP A 259 -0.85 -42.19 -7.34
N ALA A 260 -1.26 -41.31 -8.26
CA ALA A 260 -2.17 -41.66 -9.35
C ALA A 260 -1.60 -41.31 -10.72
N ALA A 261 -0.52 -41.99 -11.12
CA ALA A 261 -0.42 -42.67 -12.42
C ALA A 261 0.99 -43.27 -12.60
N PRO A 262 1.15 -44.60 -12.70
CA PRO A 262 2.37 -45.15 -13.28
C PRO A 262 2.43 -44.73 -14.75
N ARG A 263 3.49 -44.02 -15.14
CA ARG A 263 3.87 -43.90 -16.56
C ARG A 263 4.35 -45.26 -17.04
N THR A 264 3.39 -46.07 -17.49
CA THR A 264 3.64 -47.27 -18.29
C THR A 264 3.69 -46.89 -19.76
N GLY A 265 4.77 -47.27 -20.46
CA GLY A 265 4.84 -47.30 -21.92
C GLY A 265 5.77 -46.27 -22.52
#